data_AF-X1LI17-F1
#
_entry.id   AF-X1LI17-F1
#
_cell.length_a   1.000
_cell.length_b   1.000
_cell.length_c   1.000
_cell.angle_alpha   90.00
_cell.angle_beta   90.00
_cell.angle_gamma   90.00
#
_symmetry.space_group_name_H-M   'P 1'
#
loop_
_entity.id
_entity.type
_entity.pdbx_description
1 polymer ?
#
loop_
_entity_poly.entity_id
_entity_poly.type
_entity_poly.pdbx_seq_one_letter_code
_entity_poly.pdbx_strand_id
1 'polypeptide(L)' 'MIASILLGMGLPTTAKYIILSIMAAPALVDLGIQPLAAHLFILYFGVIADLTPPVAVAAYAGAGISGGNSMKTGFI' A
#
# COMPACT_ATOMS: atom_id res chain seq x y z
N MET A 1 -1.92 -8.50 -2.63
CA MET A 1 -1.26 -7.44 -3.43
C MET A 1 -2.27 -6.49 -4.04
N ILE A 2 -3.01 -6.87 -5.09
CA ILE A 2 -3.92 -5.94 -5.81
C ILE A 2 -4.98 -5.32 -4.89
N ALA A 3 -5.65 -6.13 -4.06
CA ALA A 3 -6.63 -5.62 -3.10
C ALA A 3 -6.02 -4.67 -2.06
N SER A 4 -4.82 -4.97 -1.57
CA SER A 4 -4.08 -4.12 -0.61
C SER A 4 -3.67 -2.78 -1.22
N ILE A 5 -3.36 -2.78 -2.52
CA ILE A 5 -3.02 -1.57 -3.26
C ILE A 5 -4.29 -0.73 -3.50
N LEU A 6 -5.35 -1.32 -4.04
CA LEU A 6 -6.59 -0.60 -4.37
C LEU A 6 -7.31 -0.04 -3.14
N LEU A 7 -7.44 -0.84 -2.08
CA LEU A 7 -8.01 -0.38 -0.80
C LEU A 7 -7.08 0.58 -0.06
N GLY A 8 -5.84 0.67 -0.51
CA GLY A 8 -4.79 1.42 0.14
C GLY A 8 -4.58 2.85 -0.38
N MET A 9 -5.10 3.17 -1.55
CA MET A 9 -4.83 4.45 -2.19
C MET A 9 -5.62 5.59 -1.53
N GLY A 10 -4.93 6.64 -1.09
CA GLY A 10 -5.56 7.89 -0.62
C GLY A 10 -5.72 8.04 0.90
N LEU A 11 -5.24 7.07 1.68
CA LEU A 11 -5.41 7.02 3.14
C LEU A 11 -4.04 7.05 3.85
N PRO A 12 -3.91 7.75 5.00
CA PRO A 12 -2.74 7.61 5.87
C PRO A 12 -2.51 6.14 6.25
N THR A 13 -1.25 5.72 6.35
CA THR A 13 -0.84 4.32 6.59
C THR A 13 -1.60 3.65 7.72
N THR A 14 -1.86 4.37 8.81
CA THR A 14 -2.63 3.86 9.96
C THR A 14 -4.06 3.48 9.59
N ALA A 15 -4.81 4.36 8.93
CA ALA A 15 -6.20 4.09 8.53
C ALA A 15 -6.28 2.91 7.56
N LYS A 16 -5.30 2.85 6.66
CA LYS A 16 -5.13 1.80 5.66
C LYS A 16 -4.93 0.42 6.29
N TYR A 17 -4.03 0.33 7.27
CA TYR A 17 -3.76 -0.90 7.99
C TYR A 17 -4.99 -1.40 8.74
N ILE A 18 -5.74 -0.51 9.39
CA ILE A 18 -6.99 -0.88 10.09
C ILE A 18 -7.96 -1.53 9.10
N ILE A 19 -8.24 -0.89 7.96
CA ILE A 19 -9.16 -1.43 6.94
C ILE A 19 -8.68 -2.79 6.43
N LEU A 20 -7.41 -2.92 6.07
CA LEU A 20 -6.85 -4.17 5.55
C LEU A 20 -6.78 -5.28 6.62
N SER A 21 -6.59 -4.93 7.89
CA SER A 21 -6.58 -5.89 8.99
C SER A 21 -7.97 -6.48 9.27
N ILE A 22 -9.03 -5.73 8.95
CA ILE A 22 -10.41 -6.19 9.13
C ILE A 22 -10.87 -6.98 7.90
N MET A 23 -10.44 -6.58 6.69
CA MET A 23 -10.93 -7.18 5.44
C MET A 23 -10.04 -8.29 4.88
N ALA A 24 -8.71 -8.08 4.85
CA ALA A 24 -7.78 -8.92 4.12
C ALA A 24 -6.96 -9.86 5.02
N ALA A 25 -6.61 -9.45 6.24
CA ALA A 25 -5.88 -10.33 7.17
C ALA A 25 -6.65 -11.61 7.54
N PRO A 26 -7.97 -11.58 7.83
CA PRO A 26 -8.71 -12.80 8.19
C PRO A 26 -8.75 -13.79 7.04
N ALA A 27 -8.97 -13.32 5.81
CA ALA A 27 -8.96 -14.16 4.62
C ALA A 27 -7.61 -14.88 4.41
N LEU A 28 -6.49 -14.21 4.70
CA LEU A 28 -5.16 -14.83 4.63
C LEU A 28 -4.95 -15.86 5.75
N VAL A 29 -5.45 -15.59 6.95
CA VAL A 29 -5.39 -16.52 8.08
C VAL A 29 -6.24 -17.77 7.81
N ASP A 30 -7.43 -17.62 7.23
CA ASP A 30 -8.30 -18.73 6.82
C ASP A 30 -7.67 -19.60 5.72
N LEU A 31 -6.80 -18.99 4.89
CA LEU A 31 -5.97 -19.69 3.91
C LEU A 31 -4.74 -20.40 4.53
N GLY A 32 -4.60 -20.39 5.86
CA GLY A 32 -3.52 -21.06 6.60
C GLY A 32 -2.23 -20.24 6.73
N ILE A 33 -2.24 -18.96 6.37
CA ILE A 33 -1.08 -18.07 6.58
C ILE A 33 -1.00 -17.70 8.07
N GLN A 34 0.21 -17.73 8.64
CA GLN A 34 0.42 -17.30 10.03
C GLN A 34 -0.07 -15.85 10.23
N PRO A 35 -0.78 -15.54 11.32
CA PRO A 35 -1.36 -14.21 11.54
C PRO A 35 -0.32 -13.08 11.42
N LEU A 36 0.85 -13.24 12.03
CA LEU A 36 1.92 -12.24 11.93
C LEU A 36 2.34 -11.99 10.46
N ALA A 37 2.51 -13.05 9.68
CA ALA A 37 2.85 -12.94 8.27
C ALA A 37 1.73 -12.27 7.46
N ALA A 38 0.46 -12.59 7.75
CA ALA A 38 -0.69 -11.96 7.12
C ALA A 38 -0.73 -10.45 7.41
N HIS A 39 -0.54 -10.05 8.67
CA HIS A 39 -0.51 -8.65 9.08
C HIS A 39 0.67 -7.87 8.47
N LEU A 40 1.86 -8.46 8.44
CA LEU A 40 3.03 -7.84 7.80
C LEU A 40 2.86 -7.75 6.28
N PHE A 41 2.25 -8.74 5.65
CA PHE A 41 1.97 -8.75 4.22
C PHE A 41 1.02 -7.60 3.84
N ILE A 42 -0.12 -7.47 4.53
CA ILE A 42 -1.06 -6.38 4.23
C ILE A 42 -0.46 -5.00 4.53
N LEU A 43 0.37 -4.89 5.57
CA LEU A 43 1.05 -3.64 5.91
C LEU A 43 2.05 -3.25 4.82
N TYR A 44 2.91 -4.19 4.41
CA TYR A 44 3.92 -3.96 3.39
C TYR A 44 3.30 -3.53 2.06
N PHE A 45 2.32 -4.30 1.56
CA PHE A 45 1.67 -3.98 0.28
C PHE A 45 0.71 -2.77 0.38
N GLY A 46 0.16 -2.50 1.56
CA GLY A 46 -0.60 -1.28 1.81
C GLY A 46 0.28 -0.03 1.78
N VAL A 47 1.52 -0.10 2.26
CA VAL A 47 2.49 1.02 2.18
C VAL A 47 2.99 1.21 0.75
N ILE A 48 3.27 0.13 0.02
CA ILE A 48 3.66 0.23 -1.40
C ILE A 48 2.57 0.90 -2.25
N ALA A 49 1.29 0.77 -1.86
CA ALA A 49 0.20 1.49 -2.51
C ALA A 49 0.36 3.03 -2.51
N ASP A 50 1.13 3.60 -1.57
CA ASP A 50 1.44 5.03 -1.51
C ASP A 50 2.54 5.46 -2.49
N LEU A 51 3.20 4.52 -3.17
CA LEU A 51 4.15 4.83 -4.23
C LEU A 51 3.48 4.85 -5.61
N THR A 52 2.38 4.11 -5.79
CA THR A 52 1.72 3.95 -7.10
C THR A 52 0.77 5.13 -7.40
N PRO A 53 0.83 5.74 -8.60
CA PRO A 53 -0.10 6.78 -9.02
C PRO A 53 -1.55 6.31 -9.02
N PRO A 54 -2.55 7.19 -8.81
CA PRO A 54 -2.50 8.67 -8.74
C PRO A 54 -2.13 9.32 -7.39
N VAL A 55 -2.07 8.59 -6.27
CA VAL A 55 -1.92 9.22 -4.93
C VAL A 55 -0.46 9.46 -4.56
N ALA A 56 0.42 8.48 -4.83
CA ALA A 56 1.88 8.55 -4.97
C ALA A 56 2.66 9.69 -4.26
N VAL A 57 2.37 10.03 -2.99
CA VAL A 57 2.91 11.24 -2.33
C VAL A 57 4.43 11.24 -2.30
N ALA A 58 5.03 10.06 -2.08
CA ALA A 58 6.48 9.88 -2.14
C ALA A 58 7.05 10.10 -3.54
N ALA A 59 6.36 9.66 -4.60
CA ALA A 59 6.78 9.87 -5.97
C ALA A 59 6.68 11.35 -6.37
N TYR A 60 5.64 12.07 -5.91
CA TYR A 60 5.55 13.53 -6.09
C TYR A 60 6.69 14.26 -5.40
N ALA A 61 7.02 13.90 -4.16
CA ALA A 61 8.13 14.50 -3.42
C ALA A 61 9.49 14.22 -4.09
N GLY A 62 9.76 12.97 -4.47
CA GLY A 62 11.00 12.58 -5.15
C GLY A 62 11.15 13.20 -6.54
N ALA A 63 10.06 13.31 -7.30
CA ALA A 63 10.02 14.01 -8.58
C ALA A 63 10.27 15.52 -8.43
N GLY A 64 9.72 16.16 -7.39
CA GLY A 64 9.98 17.57 -7.08
C GLY A 64 11.46 17.86 -6.79
N ILE A 65 12.17 16.94 -6.14
CA ILE A 65 13.61 17.07 -5.86
C ILE A 65 14.45 16.80 -7.11
N SER A 66 14.10 15.77 -7.89
CA SER A 66 14.88 15.32 -9.05
C SER A 66 14.57 16.06 -10.36
N GLY A 67 13.47 16.83 -10.42
CA GLY A 67 12.93 17.41 -11.65
C GLY A 67 12.28 16.38 -12.60
N GLY A 68 12.08 15.15 -12.13
CA GLY A 68 11.47 14.06 -12.90
C GLY A 68 9.95 14.18 -13.03
N ASN A 69 9.35 13.33 -13.86
CA ASN A 69 7.88 13.25 -13.97
C ASN A 69 7.32 12.36 -12.85
N SER A 70 6.51 12.93 -11.96
CA SER A 70 5.93 12.23 -10.80
C SER A 70 5.12 10.99 -11.16
N MET A 71 4.38 11.01 -12.26
CA MET A 71 3.63 9.84 -12.72
C MET A 71 4.59 8.71 -13.10
N LYS A 72 5.65 9.01 -13.86
CA LYS A 72 6.66 8.01 -14.24
C LYS A 72 7.47 7.49 -13.05
N THR A 73 7.75 8.35 -12.06
CA THR A 73 8.51 7.98 -10.86
C THR A 73 7.75 7.00 -9.96
N GLY A 74 6.42 7.06 -9.93
CA GLY A 74 5.59 6.19 -9.09
C GLY A 74 5.16 4.88 -9.75
N PHE A 75 5.30 4.74 -11.07
CA PHE A 75 4.98 3.49 -11.75
C PHE A 75 6.08 2.45 -11.43
N ILE A 76 5.72 1.46 -10.60
CA ILE A 76 6.51 0.26 -10.26
C ILE A 76 5.78 -0.95 -10.82
#